data_AF-A0A087U4V7-F1
#
_entry.id   AF-A0A087U4V7-F1
#
_cell.length_a   1.000
_cell.length_b   1.000
_cell.length_c   1.000
_cell.angle_alpha   90.00
_cell.angle_beta   90.00
_cell.angle_gamma   90.00
#
_symmetry.space_group_name_H-M   'P 1'
#
loop_
_entity.id
_entity.type
_entity.pdbx_description
1 polymer ?
#
loop_
_entity_poly.entity_id
_entity_poly.type
_entity_poly.pdbx_seq_one_letter_code
_entity_poly.pdbx_strand_id
1 'polypeptide(L)'
;MDSSESGLSYKKQKINNSEKDLDCTNAARGVWLVKVPKYISSLWEKAPPLSEAGRLKIARTGGKADIKFSLSDEMLKTTDGQVKADIPKEHRFVISNIAHQTLAVFGKCSENGDSG
;
A
#
# COMPACT_ATOMS: atom_id res chain seq x y z
N MET A 1 -22.10 -58.69 -29.04
CA MET A 1 -21.22 -58.02 -30.01
C MET A 1 -22.07 -56.93 -30.66
N ASP A 2 -21.94 -55.65 -30.37
CA ASP A 2 -21.14 -54.86 -29.44
C ASP A 2 -21.94 -53.55 -29.29
N SER A 3 -22.08 -53.04 -28.07
CA SER A 3 -22.89 -51.86 -27.77
C SER A 3 -22.08 -50.59 -28.04
N SER A 4 -22.73 -49.62 -28.70
CA SER A 4 -22.65 -48.17 -28.50
C SER A 4 -21.42 -47.59 -27.76
N GLU A 5 -20.75 -46.61 -28.37
CA GLU A 5 -20.83 -45.20 -27.94
C GLU A 5 -19.90 -44.32 -28.81
N SER A 6 -20.52 -43.41 -29.57
CA SER A 6 -19.84 -42.28 -30.20
C SER A 6 -19.39 -41.30 -29.11
N GLY A 7 -18.15 -41.45 -28.66
CA GLY A 7 -17.51 -40.51 -27.74
C GLY A 7 -17.29 -39.15 -28.40
N LEU A 8 -18.17 -38.19 -28.12
CA LEU A 8 -17.89 -36.77 -28.36
C LEU A 8 -16.74 -36.35 -27.45
N SER A 9 -15.56 -36.18 -28.04
CA SER A 9 -14.40 -35.60 -27.38
C SER A 9 -14.66 -34.13 -27.10
N TYR A 10 -15.08 -33.83 -25.88
CA TYR A 10 -15.13 -32.46 -25.39
C TYR A 10 -13.69 -31.94 -25.27
N LYS A 11 -13.24 -31.22 -26.30
CA LYS A 11 -12.03 -30.38 -26.18
C LYS A 11 -12.26 -29.37 -25.07
N LYS A 12 -11.61 -29.60 -23.91
CA LYS A 12 -11.47 -28.59 -22.86
C LYS A 12 -10.67 -27.43 -23.43
N GLN A 13 -11.38 -26.40 -23.86
CA GLN A 13 -10.82 -25.18 -24.40
C GLN A 13 -9.97 -24.51 -23.31
N LYS A 14 -8.67 -24.39 -23.55
CA LYS A 14 -7.73 -23.71 -22.65
C LYS A 14 -8.07 -22.21 -22.72
N ILE A 15 -8.82 -21.72 -21.74
CA ILE A 15 -9.09 -20.30 -21.61
C ILE A 15 -7.76 -19.66 -21.22
N ASN A 16 -7.15 -18.91 -22.14
CA ASN A 16 -6.02 -18.04 -21.81
C ASN A 16 -6.59 -16.85 -21.03
N ASN A 17 -6.55 -16.96 -19.70
CA ASN A 17 -7.22 -16.05 -18.76
C ASN A 17 -6.29 -14.95 -18.20
N SER A 18 -5.11 -14.77 -18.80
CA SER A 18 -4.00 -14.00 -18.20
C SER A 18 -4.31 -12.53 -17.90
N GLU A 19 -5.24 -11.89 -18.62
CA GLU A 19 -5.65 -10.50 -18.36
C GLU A 19 -6.60 -10.36 -17.15
N LYS A 20 -7.20 -11.46 -16.69
CA LYS A 20 -8.18 -11.47 -15.58
C LYS A 20 -7.67 -12.20 -14.34
N ASP A 21 -6.45 -12.70 -14.39
CA ASP A 21 -5.84 -13.40 -13.27
C ASP A 21 -5.29 -12.37 -12.25
N LEU A 22 -5.48 -12.67 -10.95
CA LEU A 22 -4.95 -11.87 -9.85
C LEU A 22 -3.76 -12.61 -9.25
N ASP A 23 -2.60 -11.96 -9.21
CA ASP A 23 -1.44 -12.48 -8.50
C ASP A 23 -1.65 -12.37 -6.97
N CYS A 24 -1.72 -13.52 -6.31
CA CYS A 24 -1.91 -13.65 -4.87
C CYS A 24 -0.61 -13.96 -4.10
N THR A 25 0.56 -13.93 -4.75
CA THR A 25 1.85 -14.29 -4.13
C THR A 25 2.12 -13.52 -2.84
N ASN A 26 1.71 -12.24 -2.77
CA ASN A 26 1.89 -11.38 -1.60
C ASN A 26 0.65 -11.26 -0.70
N ALA A 27 -0.40 -12.08 -0.89
CA ALA A 27 -1.66 -11.94 -0.17
C ALA A 27 -1.52 -12.11 1.36
N ALA A 28 -0.53 -12.87 1.82
CA ALA A 28 -0.24 -13.05 3.24
C ALA A 28 0.61 -11.92 3.87
N ARG A 29 1.11 -10.98 3.06
CA ARG A 29 1.94 -9.87 3.56
C ARG A 29 1.09 -8.86 4.32
N GLY A 30 1.32 -8.77 5.62
CA GLY A 30 0.68 -7.77 6.46
C GLY A 30 1.07 -6.33 6.06
N VAL A 31 0.07 -5.46 5.95
CA VAL A 31 0.24 -4.02 5.68
C VAL A 31 -0.57 -3.21 6.68
N TRP A 32 -0.20 -1.95 6.87
CA TRP A 32 -0.93 -1.03 7.73
C TRP A 32 -1.70 -0.02 6.90
N LEU A 33 -2.98 0.14 7.22
CA LEU A 33 -3.78 1.24 6.70
C LEU A 33 -3.69 2.41 7.68
N VAL A 34 -3.12 3.52 7.24
CA VAL A 34 -2.91 4.71 8.05
C VAL A 34 -3.67 5.88 7.47
N LYS A 35 -4.42 6.58 8.31
CA LYS A 35 -5.05 7.86 7.94
C LYS A 35 -4.05 9.00 8.15
N VAL A 36 -3.72 9.70 7.07
CA VAL A 36 -2.78 10.83 7.10
C VAL A 36 -3.54 12.15 6.92
N PRO A 37 -3.32 13.16 7.79
CA PRO A 37 -3.86 14.50 7.58
C PRO A 37 -3.34 15.15 6.29
N LYS A 38 -4.20 15.93 5.63
CA LYS A 38 -3.89 16.57 4.34
C LYS A 38 -2.59 17.40 4.36
N TYR A 39 -2.33 18.12 5.46
CA TYR A 39 -1.15 18.96 5.55
C TYR A 39 0.16 18.14 5.51
N ILE A 40 0.15 16.89 5.99
CA ILE A 40 1.32 16.00 5.92
C ILE A 40 1.45 15.40 4.52
N SER A 41 0.35 14.89 3.95
CA SER A 41 0.39 14.28 2.62
C SER A 41 0.86 15.28 1.56
N SER A 42 0.44 16.54 1.65
CA SER A 42 0.89 17.60 0.75
C SER A 42 2.38 17.96 0.89
N LEU A 43 3.03 17.65 2.02
CA LEU A 43 4.48 17.77 2.14
C LEU A 43 5.17 16.63 1.40
N TRP A 44 4.70 15.40 1.60
CA TRP A 44 5.27 14.21 0.94
C TRP A 44 5.13 14.27 -0.58
N GLU A 45 4.01 14.79 -1.09
CA GLU A 45 3.80 14.98 -2.53
C GLU A 45 4.78 15.98 -3.17
N LYS A 46 5.24 16.96 -2.41
CA LYS A 46 6.18 18.00 -2.89
C LYS A 46 7.64 17.61 -2.66
N ALA A 47 7.87 16.55 -1.91
CA ALA A 47 9.19 16.11 -1.55
C ALA A 47 9.91 15.51 -2.79
N PRO A 48 11.23 15.71 -2.93
CA PRO A 48 12.00 15.05 -3.98
C PRO A 48 11.83 13.53 -3.95
N PRO A 49 11.93 12.83 -5.08
CA PRO A 49 11.91 11.36 -5.09
C PRO A 49 12.96 10.78 -4.13
N LEU A 50 12.62 9.67 -3.47
CA LEU A 50 13.50 8.97 -2.52
C LEU A 50 13.90 9.78 -1.27
N SER A 51 13.20 10.88 -0.97
CA SER A 51 13.42 11.66 0.26
C SER A 51 12.89 10.95 1.51
N GLU A 52 13.55 11.17 2.65
CA GLU A 52 13.09 10.65 3.94
C GLU A 52 11.92 11.48 4.45
N ALA A 53 10.71 10.90 4.47
CA ALA A 53 9.53 11.56 5.02
C ALA A 53 9.59 11.76 6.54
N GLY A 54 10.27 10.87 7.25
CA GLY A 54 10.37 10.89 8.71
C GLY A 54 10.62 9.51 9.30
N ARG A 55 10.52 9.41 10.63
CA ARG A 55 10.80 8.19 11.39
C ARG A 55 9.62 7.75 12.23
N LEU A 56 9.35 6.45 12.20
CA LEU A 56 8.35 5.81 13.04
C LEU A 56 9.03 5.19 14.26
N LYS A 57 8.62 5.62 15.46
CA LYS A 57 9.06 5.07 16.74
C LYS A 57 7.92 4.23 17.33
N ILE A 58 8.22 2.98 17.64
CA ILE A 58 7.29 2.04 18.26
C ILE A 58 7.83 1.70 19.65
N ALA A 59 7.13 2.13 20.69
CA ALA A 59 7.41 1.76 22.06
C ALA A 59 6.30 0.84 22.59
N ARG A 60 6.65 -0.09 23.48
CA ARG A 60 5.68 -0.90 24.23
C ARG A 60 5.88 -0.62 25.71
N THR A 61 4.83 -0.14 26.36
CA THR A 61 4.83 0.13 27.80
C THR A 61 3.59 -0.53 28.41
N GLY A 62 3.79 -1.49 29.30
CA GLY A 62 2.69 -2.17 30.00
C GLY A 62 1.66 -2.84 29.08
N GLY A 63 2.11 -3.44 27.97
CA GLY A 63 1.23 -4.12 27.01
C GLY A 63 0.51 -3.22 26.00
N LYS A 64 0.58 -1.89 26.16
CA LYS A 64 0.07 -0.93 25.18
C LYS A 64 1.19 -0.49 24.25
N ALA A 65 0.92 -0.51 22.95
CA ALA A 65 1.82 0.05 21.95
C ALA A 65 1.61 1.58 21.87
N ASP A 66 2.70 2.34 22.01
CA ASP A 66 2.74 3.77 21.71
C ASP A 66 3.55 3.98 20.43
N ILE A 67 2.85 4.44 19.39
CA ILE A 67 3.43 4.61 18.06
C ILE A 67 3.43 6.09 17.75
N LYS A 68 4.62 6.61 17.42
CA LYS A 68 4.85 8.02 17.11
C LYS A 68 5.58 8.15 15.79
N PHE A 69 5.19 9.12 14.99
CA PHE A 69 5.85 9.49 13.75
C PHE A 69 6.44 10.89 13.91
N SER A 70 7.73 11.02 13.61
CA SER A 70 8.45 12.28 13.61
C SER A 70 8.77 12.66 12.17
N LEU A 71 8.30 13.82 11.71
CA LEU A 71 8.66 14.36 10.40
C LEU A 71 10.17 14.64 10.34
N SER A 72 10.77 14.39 9.18
CA SER A 72 12.16 14.77 8.93
C SER A 72 12.27 16.29 8.81
N ASP A 73 13.45 16.83 9.14
CA ASP A 73 13.70 18.27 9.02
C ASP A 73 13.71 18.74 7.55
N GLU A 74 13.95 17.82 6.61
CA GLU A 74 13.88 18.10 5.18
C GLU A 74 12.43 18.35 4.74
N MET A 75 11.45 17.62 5.28
CA MET A 75 10.03 17.83 4.96
C MET A 75 9.48 19.16 5.48
N LEU A 76 10.11 19.74 6.49
CA LEU A 76 9.67 21.00 7.11
C LEU A 76 10.26 22.24 6.46
N LYS A 77 11.30 22.08 5.62
CA LYS A 77 11.93 23.18 4.88
C LYS A 77 11.07 23.51 3.66
N THR A 78 10.68 24.77 3.55
CA THR A 78 10.05 25.28 2.33
C THR A 78 11.12 25.48 1.25
N THR A 79 10.72 25.58 -0.02
CA THR A 79 11.60 25.90 -1.17
C THR A 79 12.45 27.15 -0.95
N ASP A 80 11.95 28.08 -0.12
CA ASP A 80 12.63 29.34 0.23
C ASP A 80 13.55 29.21 1.46
N GLY A 81 13.81 27.98 1.92
CA GLY A 81 14.67 27.68 3.08
C GLY A 81 14.05 27.97 4.45
N GLN A 82 12.86 28.57 4.52
CA GLN A 82 12.16 28.83 5.77
C GLN A 82 11.45 27.56 6.29
N VAL A 83 11.66 27.25 7.56
CA VAL A 83 10.94 26.17 8.26
C VAL A 83 9.50 26.61 8.50
N LYS A 84 8.51 25.81 8.09
CA LYS A 84 7.11 26.04 8.47
C LYS A 84 6.95 25.78 9.97
N ALA A 85 7.17 26.82 10.78
CA ALA A 85 7.13 26.76 12.24
C ALA A 85 5.78 26.27 12.82
N ASP A 86 4.72 26.30 12.02
CA ASP A 86 3.35 25.96 12.42
C ASP A 86 3.02 24.46 12.31
N ILE A 87 3.88 23.64 11.71
CA ILE A 87 3.60 22.20 11.53
C ILE A 87 4.26 21.41 12.67
N PRO A 88 3.48 20.66 13.49
CA PRO A 88 4.05 19.84 14.55
C PRO A 88 5.03 18.81 13.99
N LYS A 89 6.18 18.63 14.64
CA LYS A 89 7.16 17.62 14.22
C LYS A 89 6.73 16.19 14.57
N GLU A 90 6.09 16.01 15.73
CA GLU A 90 5.70 14.70 16.26
C GLU A 90 4.18 14.47 16.12
N HIS A 91 3.81 13.29 15.65
CA HIS A 91 2.44 12.85 15.45
C HIS A 91 2.22 11.48 16.10
N ARG A 92 1.26 11.38 17.02
CA ARG A 92 0.91 10.12 17.66
C ARG A 92 -0.11 9.35 16.83
N PHE A 93 0.11 8.05 16.67
CA PHE A 93 -0.82 7.15 15.99
C PHE A 93 -1.85 6.64 17.00
N VAL A 94 -3.12 6.66 16.59
CA VAL A 94 -4.22 6.05 17.33
C VAL A 94 -4.54 4.72 16.66
N ILE A 95 -4.34 3.61 17.38
CA ILE A 95 -4.64 2.27 16.86
C ILE A 95 -6.15 2.09 16.85
N SER A 96 -6.71 1.83 15.67
CA SER A 96 -8.14 1.56 15.48
C SER A 96 -8.33 0.09 15.11
N ASN A 97 -9.29 -0.58 15.75
CA ASN A 97 -9.62 -1.97 15.45
C ASN A 97 -10.69 -2.03 14.35
N ILE A 98 -10.44 -2.83 13.31
CA ILE A 98 -11.39 -3.08 12.21
C ILE A 98 -11.91 -4.51 12.39
N ALA A 99 -12.79 -4.71 13.36
CA ALA A 99 -13.11 -6.05 13.87
C ALA A 99 -14.05 -6.89 12.97
N HIS A 100 -14.57 -6.34 11.88
CA HIS A 100 -15.66 -6.96 11.11
C HIS A 100 -15.49 -6.88 9.59
N GLN A 101 -14.28 -6.57 9.11
CA GLN A 101 -14.00 -6.45 7.67
C GLN A 101 -12.62 -7.02 7.35
N THR A 102 -12.53 -7.70 6.21
CA THR A 102 -11.25 -8.11 5.63
C THR A 102 -10.86 -7.08 4.58
N LEU A 103 -9.72 -6.42 4.77
CA LEU A 103 -9.17 -5.47 3.80
C LEU A 103 -8.00 -6.12 3.07
N ALA A 104 -7.96 -5.95 1.74
CA ALA A 104 -6.88 -6.39 0.87
C ALA A 104 -6.41 -5.23 -0.01
N VAL A 105 -5.14 -5.24 -0.39
CA VAL A 105 -4.54 -4.23 -1.28
C VAL A 105 -4.14 -4.90 -2.59
N PHE A 106 -4.61 -4.32 -3.70
CA PHE A 106 -4.28 -4.77 -5.05
C PHE A 106 -3.48 -3.69 -5.77
N GLY A 107 -2.37 -4.07 -6.39
CA GLY A 107 -1.59 -3.19 -7.27
C GLY A 107 -2.02 -3.37 -8.72
N LYS A 108 -2.09 -2.27 -9.47
CA LYS A 108 -2.26 -2.31 -10.93
C LYS A 108 -0.99 -1.78 -11.58
N CYS A 109 -0.31 -2.61 -12.38
CA CYS A 109 0.75 -2.15 -13.25
C CYS A 109 0.12 -1.77 -14.59
N SER A 110 0.28 -0.52 -15.03
CA SER A 110 -0.05 -0.14 -16.40
C SER A 110 1.17 -0.42 -17.28
N GLU A 111 1.04 -1.29 -18.27
CA GLU A 111 1.99 -1.38 -19.39
C GLU A 111 1.98 -0.04 -20.13
N ASN A 112 2.91 0.85 -19.78
CA ASN A 112 3.26 1.96 -20.65
C ASN A 112 4.25 1.38 -21.66
N GLY A 113 3.76 1.19 -22.89
CA GLY A 113 4.53 0.71 -24.02
C GLY A 113 5.81 1.51 -24.20
N ASP A 114 6.91 0.77 -24.22
CA ASP A 114 8.18 1.17 -24.80
C ASP A 114 7.97 1.36 -26.30
N SER A 115 7.66 2.59 -26.71
CA SER A 115 7.71 3.04 -28.10
C SER A 115 8.96 3.88 -28.27
N GLY A 116 10.10 3.21 -28.41
CA GLY A 116 11.31 3.80 -28.98
C GLY A 116 11.18 4.10 -30.46
#